data_AF-A0A4Z0W1M5-F1
#
_entry.id   AF-A0A4Z0W1M5-F1
#
_cell.length_a   1.000
_cell.length_b   1.000
_cell.length_c   1.000
_cell.angle_alpha   90.00
_cell.angle_beta   90.00
_cell.angle_gamma   90.00
#
_symmetry.space_group_name_H-M   'P 1'
#
loop_
_entity.id
_entity.type
_entity.pdbx_description
1 polymer ?
#
loop_
_entity_poly.entity_id
_entity_poly.type
_entity_poly.pdbx_seq_one_letter_code
_entity_poly.pdbx_strand_id
1 'polypeptide(L)' 'MSTPTRSNNFEKSLADLEKIVAQLEQGDLSLDEAMQAFEQGVRLTRDCQQQLDSAEQKVRILLDESQSSAAGGPAE' A
#
# COMPACT_ATOMS: atom_id res chain seq x y z
N MET A 1 -7.25 -23.22 3.63
CA MET A 1 -7.40 -22.10 2.68
C MET A 1 -6.96 -20.85 3.40
N SER A 2 -5.81 -20.29 3.05
CA SER A 2 -5.24 -19.13 3.73
C SER A 2 -6.03 -17.88 3.38
N THR A 3 -6.58 -17.22 4.39
CA THR A 3 -7.26 -15.93 4.24
C THR A 3 -6.26 -14.90 3.71
N PRO A 4 -6.54 -14.21 2.58
CA PRO A 4 -5.65 -13.16 2.11
C PRO A 4 -5.65 -12.03 3.13
N THR A 5 -4.56 -11.91 3.88
CA THR A 5 -4.29 -10.78 4.76
C THR A 5 -4.06 -9.54 3.88
N ARG A 6 -4.50 -8.36 4.34
CA ARG A 6 -4.33 -7.09 3.60
C ARG A 6 -2.88 -6.86 3.14
N SER A 7 -1.88 -7.31 3.90
CA SER A 7 -0.47 -7.25 3.53
C SER A 7 -0.15 -7.98 2.22
N ASN A 8 -0.83 -9.11 1.95
CA ASN A 8 -0.62 -9.89 0.74
C ASN A 8 -1.11 -9.15 -0.53
N ASN A 9 -2.01 -8.18 -0.39
CA ASN A 9 -2.45 -7.33 -1.51
C ASN A 9 -1.45 -6.19 -1.77
N PHE A 10 -0.88 -5.60 -0.73
CA PHE A 10 0.13 -4.55 -0.89
C PHE A 10 1.39 -5.06 -1.57
N GLU A 11 1.97 -6.16 -1.08
CA GLU A 11 3.17 -6.76 -1.66
C GLU A 11 2.97 -7.15 -3.12
N LYS A 12 1.77 -7.63 -3.46
CA LYS A 12 1.41 -7.94 -4.84
C LYS A 12 1.34 -6.69 -5.71
N SER A 13 0.63 -5.65 -5.27
CA SER A 13 0.54 -4.37 -6.00
C SER A 13 1.91 -3.74 -6.22
N LEU A 14 2.79 -3.82 -5.21
CA LEU A 14 4.16 -3.33 -5.30
C LEU A 14 4.98 -4.14 -6.32
N ALA A 15 4.94 -5.47 -6.24
CA ALA A 15 5.65 -6.33 -7.19
C ALA A 15 5.18 -6.16 -8.64
N ASP A 16 3.88 -5.91 -8.86
CA ASP A 16 3.34 -5.64 -10.19
C ASP A 16 3.76 -4.25 -10.69
N LEU A 17 3.88 -3.26 -9.81
CA LEU A 17 4.42 -1.93 -10.15
C LEU A 17 5.90 -2.02 -10.55
N GLU A 18 6.71 -2.76 -9.81
CA GLU A 18 8.14 -2.96 -10.11
C GLU A 18 8.34 -3.58 -11.49
N LYS A 19 7.52 -4.56 -11.87
CA LYS A 19 7.55 -5.17 -13.21
C LYS A 19 7.24 -4.14 -14.29
N ILE A 20 6.22 -3.32 -14.10
CA ILE A 20 5.84 -2.27 -15.05
C ILE A 20 6.97 -1.27 -15.23
N VAL A 21 7.60 -0.83 -14.14
CA VAL A 21 8.75 0.08 -14.20
C VAL A 21 9.90 -0.57 -14.99
N ALA A 22 10.24 -1.83 -14.69
CA ALA A 22 11.29 -2.54 -15.41
C ALA A 22 10.98 -2.69 -16.92
N GLN A 23 9.72 -2.89 -17.29
CA GLN A 23 9.30 -2.94 -18.70
C GLN A 23 9.43 -1.58 -19.38
N LEU A 24 9.04 -0.49 -18.71
CA LEU A 24 9.20 0.87 -19.22
C LEU A 24 10.67 1.25 -19.38
N GLU A 25 11.53 0.84 -18.45
CA GLU A 25 12.98 1.09 -18.50
C GLU A 25 13.71 0.29 -19.58
N GLN A 26 13.22 -0.90 -19.94
CA GLN A 26 13.78 -1.70 -21.05
C GLN A 26 13.62 -1.00 -22.40
N GLY A 27 12.54 -0.23 -22.60
CA GLY A 27 12.34 0.56 -23.82
C GLY A 27 11.95 -0.24 -25.07
N ASP A 28 11.65 -1.53 -24.94
CA ASP A 28 11.21 -2.40 -26.05
C ASP A 28 9.68 -2.33 -26.32
N LEU A 29 8.96 -1.49 -25.59
CA LEU A 29 7.50 -1.32 -25.72
C LEU A 29 7.16 -0.37 -26.88
N SER A 30 6.10 -0.71 -27.63
CA SER A 30 5.47 0.27 -28.53
C SER A 30 4.84 1.41 -27.73
N LEU A 31 4.53 2.53 -28.40
CA LEU A 31 3.93 3.69 -27.75
C LEU A 31 2.61 3.36 -27.04
N ASP A 32 1.76 2.51 -27.64
CA ASP A 32 0.49 2.12 -27.04
C ASP A 32 0.70 1.25 -25.78
N GLU A 33 1.63 0.29 -25.85
CA GLU A 33 1.98 -0.56 -24.71
C GLU A 33 2.62 0.25 -23.58
N ALA A 34 3.51 1.20 -23.90
CA ALA A 34 4.10 2.11 -22.93
C ALA A 34 3.04 2.98 -22.25
N MET A 35 2.03 3.43 -23.00
CA MET A 35 0.92 4.19 -22.43
C MET A 35 0.06 3.34 -21.48
N GLN A 36 -0.26 2.10 -21.88
CA GLN A 36 -1.00 1.17 -21.03
C GLN A 36 -0.23 0.82 -19.75
N ALA A 37 1.07 0.51 -19.88
CA ALA A 37 1.96 0.24 -18.76
C ALA A 37 2.01 1.45 -17.80
N PHE A 38 2.13 2.66 -18.33
CA PHE A 38 2.11 3.88 -17.53
C PHE A 38 0.79 4.07 -16.76
N GLU A 39 -0.36 3.95 -17.43
CA GLU A 39 -1.67 4.04 -16.77
C GLU A 39 -1.82 3.01 -15.63
N GLN A 40 -1.37 1.78 -15.90
CA GLN A 40 -1.44 0.69 -14.93
C GLN A 40 -0.51 0.97 -13.73
N GLY A 41 0.69 1.48 -13.98
CA GLY A 41 1.63 1.90 -12.92
C GLY A 41 1.07 3.03 -12.05
N VAL A 42 0.37 4.01 -12.65
CA VAL A 42 -0.29 5.10 -11.89
C VAL A 42 -1.40 4.55 -10.99
N ARG A 43 -2.20 3.59 -11.48
CA ARG A 43 -3.24 2.94 -10.66
C ARG A 43 -2.64 2.17 -9.49
N LEU A 44 -1.64 1.33 -9.74
CA LEU A 44 -0.97 0.55 -8.69
C LEU A 44 -0.32 1.44 -7.63
N THR A 45 0.31 2.55 -8.05
CA THR A 45 0.89 3.53 -7.12
C THR A 45 -0.18 4.10 -6.17
N ARG A 46 -1.36 4.46 -6.70
CA ARG A 46 -2.48 4.94 -5.89
C ARG A 46 -3.00 3.88 -4.93
N ASP A 47 -3.12 2.63 -5.38
CA ASP A 47 -3.59 1.53 -4.55
C ASP A 47 -2.60 1.23 -3.41
N CYS A 48 -1.29 1.30 -3.68
CA CYS A 48 -0.26 1.18 -2.65
C CYS A 48 -0.38 2.30 -1.61
N GLN A 49 -0.54 3.56 -2.04
CA GLN A 49 -0.68 4.70 -1.13
C GLN A 49 -1.91 4.55 -0.23
N GLN A 50 -3.07 4.20 -0.79
CA GLN A 50 -4.29 3.99 0.00
C GLN A 50 -4.15 2.90 1.05
N GLN A 51 -3.41 1.83 0.73
CA GLN A 51 -3.15 0.75 1.68
C GLN A 51 -2.25 1.21 2.82
N LEU A 52 -1.21 1.99 2.52
CA LEU A 52 -0.33 2.59 3.53
C LEU A 52 -1.09 3.57 4.42
N ASP A 53 -1.90 4.46 3.85
CA ASP A 53 -2.73 5.41 4.60
C ASP A 53 -3.69 4.69 5.56
N SER A 54 -4.32 3.61 5.08
CA SER A 54 -5.21 2.79 5.91
C SER A 54 -4.45 2.09 7.04
N ALA A 55 -3.23 1.64 6.80
CA ALA A 55 -2.39 1.02 7.82
C ALA A 55 -1.95 2.05 8.87
N GLU A 56 -1.50 3.23 8.45
CA GLU A 56 -1.11 4.32 9.34
C GLU A 56 -2.27 4.77 10.23
N GLN A 57 -3.46 4.94 9.65
CA GLN A 57 -4.65 5.32 10.41
C GLN A 57 -4.98 4.28 11.50
N LYS A 58 -4.88 2.99 11.19
CA LYS A 58 -5.10 1.92 12.18
C LYS A 58 -4.07 1.97 13.30
N VAL A 59 -2.80 2.15 12.97
CA VAL A 59 -1.73 2.28 13.97
C VAL A 59 -2.01 3.47 14.88
N ARG A 60 -2.42 4.61 14.33
CA ARG A 60 -2.77 5.81 15.09
C ARG A 60 -3.91 5.56 16.08
N ILE A 61 -4.99 4.91 15.63
CA ILE A 61 -6.13 4.56 16.51
C ILE A 61 -5.67 3.66 17.66
N LEU A 62 -4.90 2.61 17.37
CA LEU A 62 -4.41 1.67 18.39
C LEU A 62 -3.50 2.37 19.42
N LEU A 63 -2.67 3.32 18.99
CA LEU A 63 -1.83 4.12 19.88
C LEU A 63 -2.66 5.06 20.77
N ASP A 64 -3.72 5.66 20.23
CA ASP A 64 -4.63 6.55 20.99
C ASP A 64 -5.44 5.76 22.03
N GLU A 65 -5.96 4.59 21.66
CA GLU A 65 -6.66 3.67 22.57
C GLU A 65 -5.75 3.18 23.70
N SER A 66 -4.48 2.88 23.39
CA SER A 66 -3.45 2.53 24.36
C SER A 66 -3.18 3.68 25.35
N GLN A 67 -3.18 4.93 24.90
CA GLN A 67 -2.93 6.10 25.74
C GLN A 67 -4.12 6.40 26.66
N SER A 68 -5.34 6.32 26.14
CA SER A 68 -6.58 6.52 26.89
C SER A 68 -6.75 5.47 28.01
N SER A 69 -6.27 4.24 27.77
CA SER A 69 -6.28 3.16 28.78
C SER A 69 -5.22 3.33 29.88
N ALA A 70 -4.18 4.14 29.66
CA ALA A 70 -3.10 4.39 30.63
C ALA A 70 -3.33 5.62 31.52
N ALA A 71 -4.27 6.52 31.16
CA ALA A 71 -4.59 7.73 31.92
C ALA A 71 -5.58 7.50 33.09
N GLY A 72 -5.96 6.25 33.38
CA GLY A 72 -6.89 5.87 34.45
C GLY A 72 -6.24 5.37 35.75
N GLY A 73 -4.98 5.69 36.03
CA GLY A 73 -4.37 5.40 37.34
C GLY A 73 -4.95 6.31 38.42
N PRO A 74 -5.42 5.79 39.58
CA PRO A 74 -6.09 6.61 40.58
C PRO A 74 -5.09 7.60 41.17
N ALA A 75 -5.40 8.90 41.08
CA ALA A 75 -4.79 9.87 41.97
C ALA A 75 -5.35 9.61 43.37
N GLU A 76 -4.47 9.18 44.27
CA GLU A 76 -4.68 9.06 45.71
C GLU A 76 -5.00 10.43 46.33
#